data_AF-A0A6A9SCX3-F1
#
_entry.id   AF-A0A6A9SCX3-F1
#
_cell.length_a   1.000
_cell.length_b   1.000
_cell.length_c   1.000
_cell.angle_alpha   90.00
_cell.angle_beta   90.00
_cell.angle_gamma   90.00
#
_symmetry.space_group_name_H-M   'P 1'
#
loop_
_entity.id
_entity.type
_entity.pdbx_description
1 polymer ?
#
loop_
_entity_poly.entity_id
_entity_poly.type
_entity_poly.pdbx_seq_one_letter_code
_entity_poly.pdbx_strand_id
1 'polypeptide(L)'
;MTLRTAVHQSKILTFVVLGAFVWLLLTLFEVLSTINFATGTATFVGQNALGGLAGVLVLTIVLGALVVLYSEITESDPAPQSWPPSEE
;
A
#
# COMPACT_ATOMS: atom_id res chain seq x y z
N MET A 1 2.89 -3.18 -22.18
CA MET A 1 3.27 -4.13 -21.11
C MET A 1 2.69 -3.58 -19.82
N THR A 2 1.77 -4.31 -19.20
CA THR A 2 1.07 -3.83 -18.00
C THR A 2 1.82 -4.29 -16.74
N LEU A 3 1.56 -3.64 -15.60
CA LEU A 3 2.11 -4.04 -14.30
C LEU A 3 1.82 -5.53 -13.99
N ARG A 4 0.64 -6.01 -14.42
CA ARG A 4 0.23 -7.42 -14.36
C ARG A 4 1.22 -8.34 -15.08
N THR A 5 1.70 -7.98 -16.26
CA THR A 5 2.70 -8.76 -17.01
C THR A 5 4.01 -8.86 -16.23
N ALA A 6 4.48 -7.77 -15.62
CA ALA A 6 5.72 -7.76 -14.85
C ALA A 6 5.66 -8.63 -13.58
N VAL A 7 4.52 -8.60 -12.87
CA VAL A 7 4.28 -9.45 -11.68
C VAL A 7 4.18 -10.92 -12.07
N HIS A 8 3.47 -11.24 -13.15
CA HIS A 8 3.30 -12.61 -13.61
C HIS A 8 4.61 -13.24 -14.10
N GLN A 9 5.54 -12.41 -14.58
CA GLN A 9 6.84 -12.84 -15.08
C GLN A 9 7.90 -12.95 -13.97
N SER A 10 7.73 -12.25 -12.84
CA SER A 10 8.70 -12.22 -11.74
C SER A 10 8.05 -12.47 -10.38
N LYS A 11 8.06 -13.74 -9.94
CA LYS A 11 7.59 -14.14 -8.61
C LYS A 11 8.32 -13.43 -7.47
N ILE A 12 9.58 -13.01 -7.69
CA ILE A 12 10.38 -12.28 -6.69
C ILE A 12 9.75 -10.92 -6.34
N LEU A 13 9.12 -10.27 -7.32
CA LEU A 13 8.54 -8.93 -7.16
C LEU A 13 7.42 -8.95 -6.13
N THR A 14 6.57 -9.98 -6.15
CA THR A 14 5.49 -10.16 -5.18
C THR A 14 6.03 -10.28 -3.75
N PHE A 15 7.10 -11.06 -3.54
CA PHE A 15 7.70 -11.19 -2.21
C PHE A 15 8.34 -9.88 -1.73
N VAL A 16 9.00 -9.14 -2.62
CA VAL A 16 9.58 -7.83 -2.29
C VAL A 16 8.49 -6.83 -1.92
N VAL A 17 7.39 -6.77 -2.67
CA VAL A 17 6.24 -5.90 -2.39
C VAL A 17 5.59 -6.27 -1.06
N LEU A 18 5.40 -7.56 -0.78
CA LEU A 18 4.87 -8.03 0.50
C LEU A 18 5.79 -7.65 1.67
N GLY A 19 7.10 -7.82 1.51
CA GLY A 19 8.09 -7.40 2.50
C GLY A 19 8.06 -5.89 2.74
N ALA A 20 7.98 -5.09 1.68
CA ALA A 20 7.84 -3.64 1.77
C ALA A 20 6.53 -3.24 2.46
N PHE A 21 5.43 -3.94 2.17
CA PHE A 21 4.13 -3.71 2.82
C PHE A 21 4.19 -3.95 4.32
N VAL A 22 4.76 -5.09 4.74
CA VAL A 22 4.96 -5.40 6.18
C VAL A 22 5.88 -4.36 6.83
N TRP A 23 6.97 -3.98 6.17
CA TRP A 23 7.87 -2.95 6.67
C TRP A 23 7.16 -1.60 6.86
N LEU A 24 6.33 -1.17 5.92
CA LEU A 24 5.54 0.06 6.05
C LEU A 24 4.54 0.01 7.21
N LEU A 25 3.94 -1.15 7.49
CA LEU A 25 3.09 -1.33 8.68
C LEU A 25 3.87 -1.17 9.99
N LEU A 26 5.08 -1.72 10.06
CA LEU A 26 5.95 -1.54 11.23
C LEU A 26 6.35 -0.08 11.39
N THR A 27 6.74 0.59 10.30
CA THR A 27 7.05 2.03 10.32
C THR A 27 5.84 2.85 10.77
N LEU A 28 4.63 2.53 10.31
CA LEU A 28 3.40 3.20 10.77
C LEU A 28 3.21 3.02 12.28
N PHE A 29 3.42 1.82 12.80
CA PHE A 29 3.34 1.53 14.23
C PHE A 29 4.40 2.31 15.04
N GLU A 30 5.64 2.39 14.54
CA GLU A 30 6.71 3.18 15.16
C GLU A 30 6.36 4.67 15.21
N VAL A 31 5.85 5.22 14.11
CA VAL A 31 5.41 6.63 14.06
C VAL A 31 4.30 6.86 15.09
N LEU A 32 3.26 6.02 15.10
CA LEU A 32 2.17 6.12 16.07
C LEU A 32 2.67 6.06 17.52
N SER A 33 3.62 5.17 17.81
CA SER A 33 4.21 5.00 19.14
C SER A 33 5.07 6.18 19.58
N THR A 34 5.60 6.94 18.62
CA THR A 34 6.48 8.08 18.87
C THR A 34 5.71 9.39 19.01
N ILE A 35 4.42 9.42 18.66
CA ILE A 35 3.60 10.62 18.80
C ILE A 35 3.38 10.92 20.29
N ASN A 36 3.99 12.01 20.74
CA ASN A 36 3.70 12.60 22.03
C ASN A 36 2.84 13.85 21.85
N PHE A 37 1.59 13.80 22.29
CA PHE A 37 0.67 14.95 22.20
C PHE A 37 0.96 16.04 23.26
N ALA A 38 1.74 15.72 24.30
CA ALA A 38 2.10 16.68 25.34
C ALA A 38 3.15 17.72 24.88
N THR A 39 3.90 17.45 23.81
CA THR A 39 4.81 18.43 23.17
C THR A 39 4.08 19.38 22.20
N GLY A 40 2.75 19.48 22.33
CA GLY A 40 1.84 20.22 21.46
C GLY A 40 2.32 21.62 21.06
N THR A 41 2.25 21.87 19.76
CA THR A 41 2.40 23.15 19.01
C THR A 41 3.60 24.05 19.31
N ALA A 42 4.48 23.70 20.24
CA ALA A 42 5.74 24.39 20.46
C ALA A 42 6.55 24.39 19.15
N THR A 43 7.15 25.53 18.82
CA THR A 43 7.94 25.77 17.61
C THR A 43 9.25 24.98 17.67
N PHE A 44 9.14 23.65 17.63
CA PHE A 44 10.25 22.73 17.75
C PHE A 44 10.53 22.12 16.38
N VAL A 45 11.72 22.40 15.85
CA VAL A 45 12.22 21.77 14.63
C VAL A 45 12.71 20.37 15.03
N GLY A 46 11.91 19.33 14.73
CA GLY A 46 12.20 17.96 15.13
C GLY A 46 10.94 17.08 15.21
N GLN A 47 10.99 16.03 16.02
CA GLN A 47 9.82 15.18 16.31
C GLN A 47 8.77 15.99 17.08
N ASN A 48 7.68 16.34 16.39
CA ASN A 48 6.52 17.01 16.99
C ASN A 48 5.23 16.29 16.57
N ALA A 49 4.14 16.53 17.32
CA ALA A 49 2.86 15.84 17.11
C ALA A 49 2.28 16.07 15.70
N LEU A 50 2.44 17.28 15.13
CA LEU A 50 1.95 17.58 13.78
C LEU A 50 2.70 16.81 12.69
N GLY A 51 4.03 16.71 12.80
CA GLY A 51 4.86 15.91 11.91
C GLY A 51 4.54 14.43 12.00
N GLY A 52 4.29 13.92 13.21
CA GLY A 52 3.82 12.56 13.42
C GLY A 52 2.47 12.27 12.75
N LEU A 53 1.48 13.16 12.92
CA LEU A 53 0.18 13.04 12.24
C LEU A 53 0.30 13.09 10.72
N ALA A 54 1.13 13.98 10.18
CA ALA A 54 1.41 14.04 8.75
C ALA A 54 2.06 12.74 8.26
N GLY A 55 3.01 12.19 9.01
CA GLY A 55 3.63 10.89 8.73
C GLY A 55 2.61 9.75 8.71
N VAL A 56 1.73 9.66 9.70
CA VAL A 56 0.63 8.67 9.75
C VAL A 56 -0.27 8.79 8.53
N LEU A 57 -0.66 10.02 8.15
CA LEU A 57 -1.52 10.26 7.00
C LEU A 57 -0.86 9.78 5.70
N VAL A 58 0.40 10.16 5.46
CA VAL A 58 1.15 9.75 4.26
C VAL A 58 1.32 8.24 4.21
N LEU A 59 1.74 7.61 5.31
CA LEU A 59 1.91 6.16 5.37
C LEU A 59 0.60 5.41 5.11
N THR A 60 -0.51 5.91 5.66
CA THR A 60 -1.84 5.33 5.44
C THR A 60 -2.26 5.43 3.98
N ILE A 61 -2.01 6.57 3.32
CA ILE A 61 -2.28 6.73 1.88
C ILE A 61 -1.44 5.76 1.06
N VAL A 62 -0.15 5.63 1.36
CA VAL A 62 0.75 4.71 0.64
C VAL A 62 0.32 3.26 0.82
N LEU A 63 -0.01 2.84 2.05
CA LEU A 63 -0.53 1.51 2.34
C LEU A 63 -1.84 1.25 1.61
N GLY A 64 -2.76 2.22 1.61
CA GLY A 64 -4.03 2.13 0.87
C GLY A 64 -3.81 1.97 -0.63
N ALA A 65 -2.87 2.73 -1.22
CA ALA A 65 -2.52 2.60 -2.62
C ALA A 65 -1.96 1.21 -2.96
N LEU A 66 -1.14 0.62 -2.08
CA LEU A 66 -0.63 -0.75 -2.25
C LEU A 66 -1.77 -1.79 -2.21
N VAL A 67 -2.78 -1.61 -1.35
CA VAL A 67 -3.95 -2.49 -1.30
C VAL A 67 -4.76 -2.41 -2.59
N VAL A 68 -5.04 -1.19 -3.07
CA VAL A 68 -5.76 -0.97 -4.34
C VAL A 68 -4.99 -1.59 -5.51
N LEU A 69 -3.68 -1.39 -5.56
CA LEU A 69 -2.83 -1.98 -6.58
C LEU A 69 -2.92 -3.52 -6.58
N TYR A 70 -2.91 -4.13 -5.39
CA TYR A 70 -3.02 -5.58 -5.25
C TYR A 70 -4.40 -6.10 -5.69
N SER A 71 -5.50 -5.38 -5.40
CA SER A 71 -6.83 -5.76 -5.86
C SER A 71 -6.93 -5.74 -7.38
N GLU A 72 -6.40 -4.70 -8.05
CA GLU A 72 -6.42 -4.59 -9.52
C GLU A 72 -5.62 -5.72 -10.20
N ILE A 73 -4.53 -6.17 -9.57
CA ILE A 73 -3.72 -7.27 -10.08
C ILE A 73 -4.45 -8.61 -9.95
N THR A 74 -5.22 -8.79 -8.86
CA THR A 74 -5.90 -10.06 -8.53
C THR A 74 -7.23 -10.21 -9.25
N GLU A 75 -7.83 -9.10 -9.69
CA GLU A 75 -9.10 -9.11 -10.41
C GLU A 75 -8.99 -9.93 -11.71
N SER A 76 -9.78 -11.00 -11.78
CA SER A 76 -9.85 -11.86 -12.95
C SER A 76 -10.88 -11.24 -13.89
N ASP A 77 -10.43 -10.68 -15.02
CA ASP A 77 -11.36 -10.34 -16.10
C ASP A 77 -12.15 -11.60 -16.46
N PRO A 78 -13.47 -11.49 -16.70
CA PRO A 78 -14.25 -12.62 -17.18
C PRO A 78 -13.57 -13.15 -18.43
N ALA A 79 -13.32 -14.46 -18.46
CA ALA A 79 -12.74 -15.10 -19.62
C ALA A 79 -13.53 -14.69 -20.86
N PRO A 80 -12.87 -14.36 -21.99
CA PRO A 80 -13.58 -14.04 -23.22
C PRO A 80 -14.59 -15.15 -23.50
N GLN A 81 -15.85 -14.79 -23.75
CA GLN A 81 -16.83 -15.78 -24.17
C GLN A 81 -16.27 -16.51 -25.38
N SER A 82 -16.29 -17.85 -25.33
CA SER A 82 -15.90 -18.66 -26.47
C SER A 82 -16.81 -18.30 -27.63
N TRP A 83 -16.22 -17.96 -28.77
CA TRP A 83 -16.99 -17.82 -30.01
C TRP A 83 -17.00 -19.15 -30.75
N PRO A 84 -18.16 -19.64 -31.22
CA PRO A 84 -19.49 -19.04 -31.13
C PRO A 84 -20.14 -19.20 -29.75
N PRO A 85 -21.12 -18.34 -29.39
CA PRO A 85 -21.86 -18.45 -28.14
C PRO A 85 -22.45 -19.86 -28.00
N SER A 86 -22.27 -20.51 -26.86
CA SER A 86 -23.04 -21.72 -26.55
C SER A 86 -24.50 -21.31 -26.40
N GLU A 87 -25.37 -21.90 -27.22
CA GLU A 87 -26.82 -21.70 -27.18
C GLU A 87 -27.40 -22.32 -25.90
N GLU A 88 -27.38 -21.58 -24.78
CA GLU A 88 -28.26 -21.81 -23.61
C GLU A 88 -28.73 -20.50 -23.00
#